data_AF-A0AAW6UE49-F1
#
_entry.id   AF-A0AAW6UE49-F1
#
_cell.length_a   1.000
_cell.length_b   1.000
_cell.length_c   1.000
_cell.angle_alpha   90.00
_cell.angle_beta   90.00
_cell.angle_gamma   90.00
#
_symmetry.space_group_name_H-M   'P 1'
#
loop_
_entity.id
_entity.type
_entity.pdbx_description
1 polymer ?
#
loop_
_entity_poly.entity_id
_entity_poly.type
_entity_poly.pdbx_seq_one_letter_code
_entity_poly.pdbx_strand_id
1 'polypeptide(L)'
;MIYFISDTHFCHSNIINLCDRPFKSTSHMNDTLIHNWNAYVTDHDEIYILGDFLYKGGGADANKILRRLAGKKYLIRGNHDKFLDDPEFDQSLFEWVKSYYELEYQKQKLVLFHYPILEWQGFFRDAIHLYGHVHNSGKDPEQFKRLAVLGPRAINVGVDVNDFFPISIKQILRKANS
;
A
#
# COMPACT_ATOMS: atom_id res chain seq x y z
N MET A 1 -0.38 -14.06 -9.58
CA MET A 1 0.32 -12.78 -9.89
C MET A 1 0.63 -12.08 -8.57
N ILE A 2 1.65 -11.21 -8.52
CA ILE A 2 1.95 -10.39 -7.34
C ILE A 2 1.53 -8.95 -7.59
N TYR A 3 0.83 -8.37 -6.62
CA TYR A 3 0.40 -6.98 -6.58
C TYR A 3 0.85 -6.26 -5.30
N PHE A 4 0.89 -4.95 -5.36
CA PHE A 4 1.23 -4.06 -4.26
C PHE A 4 0.22 -2.92 -4.18
N ILE A 5 -0.04 -2.43 -2.98
CA ILE A 5 -0.89 -1.27 -2.73
C ILE A 5 -0.55 -0.71 -1.35
N SER A 6 -0.76 0.58 -1.12
CA SER A 6 -0.58 1.18 0.20
C SER A 6 -1.59 2.30 0.43
N ASP A 7 -1.77 2.67 1.70
CA ASP A 7 -2.46 3.90 2.10
C ASP A 7 -3.92 3.94 1.61
N THR A 8 -4.61 2.79 1.62
CA THR A 8 -6.02 2.73 1.24
C THR A 8 -6.85 3.63 2.15
N HIS A 9 -6.46 3.75 3.42
CA HIS A 9 -7.16 4.58 4.42
C HIS A 9 -8.67 4.35 4.40
N PHE A 10 -9.08 3.09 4.41
CA PHE A 10 -10.48 2.76 4.53
C PHE A 10 -11.07 3.47 5.76
N CYS A 11 -12.30 3.94 5.61
CA CYS A 11 -13.02 4.67 6.65
C CYS A 11 -12.39 6.03 7.05
N HIS A 12 -11.54 6.63 6.22
CA HIS A 12 -10.97 7.95 6.46
C HIS A 12 -11.75 9.04 5.69
N SER A 13 -12.60 9.82 6.35
CA SER A 13 -13.30 10.95 5.70
C SER A 13 -12.38 12.11 5.33
N ASN A 14 -11.44 12.43 6.22
CA ASN A 14 -10.61 13.62 6.07
C ASN A 14 -9.56 13.47 4.96
N ILE A 15 -9.10 12.24 4.66
CA ILE A 15 -8.10 12.00 3.61
C ILE A 15 -8.55 12.49 2.24
N ILE A 16 -9.87 12.48 1.99
CA ILE A 16 -10.45 12.97 0.74
C ILE A 16 -10.03 14.42 0.49
N ASN A 17 -10.23 15.28 1.49
CA ASN A 17 -9.86 16.69 1.40
C ASN A 17 -8.39 16.93 1.66
N LEU A 18 -7.72 16.11 2.48
CA LEU A 18 -6.30 16.30 2.77
C LEU A 18 -5.43 15.98 1.55
N CYS A 19 -5.78 14.92 0.81
CA CYS A 19 -5.02 14.41 -0.33
C CYS A 19 -5.69 14.68 -1.68
N ASP A 20 -6.76 15.48 -1.69
CA ASP A 20 -7.53 15.83 -2.89
C ASP A 20 -8.02 14.60 -3.67
N ARG A 21 -8.38 13.53 -2.95
CA ARG A 21 -8.91 12.32 -3.57
C ARG A 21 -10.27 12.63 -4.22
N PRO A 22 -10.57 12.10 -5.41
CA PRO A 22 -11.74 12.47 -6.21
C PRO A 22 -13.04 11.79 -5.73
N PHE A 23 -13.25 11.69 -4.41
CA PHE A 23 -14.40 10.97 -3.83
C PHE A 23 -15.36 11.93 -3.11
N LYS A 24 -16.65 11.76 -3.39
CA LYS A 24 -17.73 12.56 -2.78
C LYS A 24 -17.98 12.23 -1.29
N SER A 25 -17.61 11.04 -0.84
CA SER A 25 -17.83 10.57 0.52
C SER A 25 -16.91 9.39 0.84
N THR A 26 -16.77 9.07 2.13
CA THR A 26 -16.02 7.89 2.58
C THR A 26 -16.59 6.59 2.06
N SER A 27 -17.93 6.46 1.97
CA SER A 27 -18.56 5.27 1.38
C SER A 27 -18.18 5.12 -0.09
N HIS A 28 -18.28 6.22 -0.86
CA HIS A 28 -17.90 6.21 -2.27
C HIS A 28 -16.43 5.84 -2.46
N MET A 29 -15.53 6.39 -1.63
CA MET A 29 -14.11 6.01 -1.64
C MET A 29 -13.91 4.52 -1.35
N ASN A 30 -14.49 4.02 -0.25
CA ASN A 30 -14.34 2.63 0.16
C ASN A 30 -14.84 1.67 -0.93
N ASP A 31 -16.02 1.93 -1.51
CA ASP A 31 -16.60 1.06 -2.53
C ASP A 31 -15.79 1.11 -3.85
N THR A 32 -15.28 2.29 -4.24
CA THR A 32 -14.42 2.41 -5.41
C THR A 32 -13.09 1.68 -5.22
N LEU A 33 -12.45 1.81 -4.05
CA LEU A 33 -11.22 1.08 -3.75
C LEU A 33 -11.41 -0.44 -3.80
N ILE A 34 -12.52 -0.94 -3.24
CA ILE A 34 -12.87 -2.38 -3.30
C ILE A 34 -13.12 -2.83 -4.73
N HIS A 35 -13.85 -2.03 -5.52
CA HIS A 35 -14.09 -2.31 -6.94
C HIS A 35 -12.77 -2.38 -7.72
N ASN A 36 -11.94 -1.36 -7.60
CA ASN A 36 -10.65 -1.25 -8.29
C ASN A 36 -9.69 -2.38 -7.92
N TRP A 37 -9.68 -2.78 -6.64
CA TRP A 37 -8.91 -3.93 -6.18
C TRP A 37 -9.32 -5.21 -6.91
N ASN A 38 -10.61 -5.53 -6.87
CA ASN A 38 -11.16 -6.77 -7.41
C ASN A 38 -11.21 -6.79 -8.95
N ALA A 39 -10.99 -5.65 -9.61
CA ALA A 39 -10.85 -5.58 -11.06
C ALA A 39 -9.54 -6.22 -11.57
N TYR A 40 -8.51 -6.32 -10.72
CA TYR A 40 -7.19 -6.86 -11.09
C TYR A 40 -6.75 -8.08 -10.27
N VAL A 41 -7.20 -8.17 -9.03
CA VAL A 41 -6.77 -9.21 -8.07
C VAL A 41 -7.83 -10.30 -7.96
N THR A 42 -7.40 -11.55 -8.06
CA THR A 42 -8.21 -12.76 -7.84
C THR A 42 -7.74 -13.50 -6.59
N ASP A 43 -8.52 -14.48 -6.10
CA ASP A 43 -8.16 -15.28 -4.91
C ASP A 43 -6.92 -16.18 -5.10
N HIS A 44 -6.42 -16.32 -6.32
CA HIS A 44 -5.17 -17.02 -6.62
C HIS A 44 -3.94 -16.09 -6.64
N ASP A 45 -4.14 -14.78 -6.54
CA ASP A 45 -3.09 -13.79 -6.55
C ASP A 45 -2.58 -13.47 -5.14
N GLU A 46 -1.37 -12.93 -5.07
CA GLU A 46 -0.76 -12.41 -3.85
C GLU A 46 -0.79 -10.89 -3.90
N ILE A 47 -1.12 -10.25 -2.79
CA ILE A 47 -1.14 -8.81 -2.66
C ILE A 47 -0.53 -8.35 -1.35
N TYR A 48 0.49 -7.50 -1.48
CA TYR A 48 1.20 -6.89 -0.38
C TYR A 48 0.65 -5.48 -0.14
N ILE A 49 0.06 -5.29 1.03
CA ILE A 49 -0.44 -4.00 1.51
C ILE A 49 0.69 -3.35 2.30
N LEU A 50 1.17 -2.20 1.85
CA LEU A 50 2.30 -1.50 2.44
C LEU A 50 1.88 -0.46 3.50
N GLY A 51 0.90 -0.81 4.33
CA GLY A 51 0.50 -0.05 5.51
C GLY A 51 -0.69 0.88 5.29
N ASP A 52 -1.17 1.42 6.40
CA ASP A 52 -2.26 2.39 6.50
C ASP A 52 -3.54 1.93 5.77
N PHE A 53 -3.90 0.68 6.05
CA PHE A 53 -5.06 0.00 5.47
C PHE A 53 -6.37 0.63 5.92
N LEU A 54 -6.57 0.77 7.24
CA LEU A 54 -7.78 1.30 7.87
C LEU A 54 -7.42 2.43 8.82
N TYR A 55 -8.11 3.58 8.72
CA TYR A 55 -7.84 4.74 9.57
C TYR A 55 -8.79 4.85 10.79
N LYS A 56 -10.10 4.67 10.57
CA LYS A 56 -11.12 4.68 11.63
C LYS A 56 -11.85 3.35 11.65
N GLY A 57 -12.20 2.88 12.84
CA GLY A 57 -12.83 1.58 13.07
C GLY A 57 -11.93 0.65 13.88
N GLY A 58 -12.50 -0.49 14.26
CA GLY A 58 -11.81 -1.55 15.00
C GLY A 58 -11.53 -2.78 14.15
N GLY A 59 -11.15 -3.87 14.82
CA GLY A 59 -10.88 -5.16 14.20
C GLY A 59 -12.07 -5.69 13.39
N ALA A 60 -13.29 -5.56 13.91
CA ALA A 60 -14.50 -5.98 13.22
C ALA A 60 -14.76 -5.22 11.91
N ASP A 61 -14.42 -3.92 11.84
CA ASP A 61 -14.56 -3.12 10.62
C ASP A 61 -13.50 -3.51 9.58
N ALA A 62 -12.26 -3.73 10.02
CA ALA A 62 -11.20 -4.25 9.16
C ALA A 62 -11.60 -5.60 8.55
N ASN A 63 -12.13 -6.52 9.38
CA ASN A 63 -12.58 -7.84 8.94
C ASN A 63 -13.63 -7.75 7.83
N LYS A 64 -14.64 -6.87 7.97
CA LYS A 64 -15.70 -6.68 6.97
C LYS A 64 -15.14 -6.24 5.62
N ILE A 65 -14.15 -5.35 5.63
CA ILE A 65 -13.53 -4.86 4.39
C ILE A 65 -12.63 -5.94 3.78
N LEU A 66 -11.75 -6.55 4.58
CA LEU A 66 -10.81 -7.57 4.11
C LEU A 66 -11.51 -8.78 3.46
N ARG A 67 -12.68 -9.20 3.99
CA ARG A 67 -13.47 -10.29 3.38
C ARG A 67 -14.08 -9.95 2.02
N ARG A 68 -14.16 -8.66 1.65
CA ARG A 68 -14.62 -8.19 0.34
C ARG A 68 -13.48 -8.04 -0.67
N LEU A 69 -12.23 -8.16 -0.24
CA LEU A 69 -11.05 -7.99 -1.08
C LEU A 69 -10.54 -9.38 -1.51
N ALA A 70 -10.33 -9.58 -2.81
CA ALA A 70 -9.77 -10.83 -3.33
C ALA A 70 -8.27 -10.97 -3.01
N GLY A 71 -7.77 -12.21 -3.08
CA GLY A 71 -6.35 -12.54 -3.04
C GLY A 71 -5.79 -12.93 -1.68
N LYS A 72 -4.59 -13.51 -1.68
CA LYS A 72 -3.80 -13.80 -0.48
C LYS A 72 -3.11 -12.53 -0.01
N LYS A 73 -3.43 -12.09 1.20
CA LYS A 73 -3.09 -10.75 1.68
C LYS A 73 -1.93 -10.80 2.64
N TYR A 74 -0.97 -9.94 2.41
CA TYR A 74 0.21 -9.74 3.25
C TYR A 74 0.25 -8.28 3.67
N LEU A 75 0.53 -7.99 4.94
CA LEU A 75 0.54 -6.62 5.45
C LEU A 75 1.90 -6.23 5.97
N ILE A 76 2.43 -5.12 5.47
CA ILE A 76 3.45 -4.33 6.15
C ILE A 76 2.72 -3.30 7.01
N ARG A 77 2.86 -3.37 8.33
CA ARG A 77 2.13 -2.53 9.28
C ARG A 77 2.54 -1.06 9.16
N GLY A 78 1.58 -0.19 8.86
CA GLY A 78 1.70 1.26 8.91
C GLY A 78 1.34 1.84 10.28
N ASN A 79 1.52 3.15 10.47
CA ASN A 79 1.23 3.82 11.74
C ASN A 79 -0.27 3.92 12.06
N HIS A 80 -1.15 3.81 11.07
CA HIS A 80 -2.59 3.88 11.26
C HIS A 80 -3.27 2.53 11.45
N ASP A 81 -2.55 1.41 11.29
CA ASP A 81 -3.09 0.04 11.39
C ASP A 81 -3.29 -0.41 12.85
N LYS A 82 -4.02 0.37 13.64
CA LYS A 82 -4.33 0.09 15.05
C LYS A 82 -5.33 -1.05 15.22
N PHE A 83 -6.13 -1.33 14.19
CA PHE A 83 -7.09 -2.45 14.20
C PHE A 83 -6.42 -3.80 14.43
N LEU A 84 -5.11 -3.92 14.15
CA LEU A 84 -4.34 -5.14 14.41
C LEU A 84 -4.22 -5.49 15.89
N ASP A 85 -4.31 -4.48 16.76
CA ASP A 85 -4.22 -4.66 18.22
C ASP A 85 -5.60 -4.87 18.86
N ASP A 86 -6.68 -4.84 18.06
CA ASP A 86 -8.05 -5.04 18.52
C ASP A 86 -8.33 -6.55 18.66
N PRO A 87 -8.81 -7.03 19.84
CA PRO A 87 -9.16 -8.44 20.04
C PRO A 87 -10.21 -9.00 19.07
N GLU A 88 -11.04 -8.15 18.47
CA GLU A 88 -12.05 -8.57 17.48
C GLU A 88 -11.46 -8.79 16.07
N PHE A 89 -10.17 -8.46 15.86
CA PHE A 89 -9.52 -8.64 14.56
C PHE A 89 -9.21 -10.11 14.27
N ASP A 90 -9.63 -10.59 13.10
CA ASP A 90 -9.35 -11.94 12.64
C ASP A 90 -8.00 -11.97 11.91
N GLN A 91 -6.95 -12.34 12.66
CA GLN A 91 -5.58 -12.39 12.11
C GLN A 91 -5.43 -13.36 10.93
N SER A 92 -6.33 -14.35 10.78
CA SER A 92 -6.26 -15.32 9.66
C SER A 92 -6.58 -14.70 8.30
N LEU A 93 -7.11 -13.47 8.27
CA LEU A 93 -7.35 -12.73 7.03
C LEU A 93 -6.06 -12.23 6.37
N PHE A 94 -4.93 -12.31 7.07
CA PHE A 94 -3.60 -12.11 6.52
C PHE A 94 -2.78 -13.39 6.62
N GLU A 95 -2.01 -13.68 5.56
CA GLU A 95 -1.00 -14.73 5.58
C GLU A 95 0.13 -14.38 6.56
N TRP A 96 0.48 -13.09 6.63
CA TRP A 96 1.30 -12.54 7.70
C TRP A 96 1.16 -11.03 7.80
N VAL A 97 1.56 -10.50 8.96
CA VAL A 97 1.76 -9.08 9.24
C VAL A 97 3.19 -8.86 9.71
N LYS A 98 3.92 -7.93 9.10
CA LYS A 98 5.32 -7.60 9.42
C LYS A 98 5.54 -6.09 9.41
N SER A 99 6.67 -5.62 9.94
CA SER A 99 7.06 -4.22 9.79
C SER A 99 7.94 -3.98 8.56
N TYR A 100 8.64 -5.00 8.08
CA TYR A 100 9.59 -4.95 6.96
C TYR A 100 9.67 -6.34 6.31
N TYR A 101 9.82 -6.41 4.99
CA TYR A 101 9.96 -7.69 4.29
C TYR A 101 10.85 -7.59 3.05
N GLU A 102 11.66 -8.62 2.82
CA GLU A 102 12.45 -8.77 1.61
C GLU A 102 11.81 -9.85 0.75
N LEU A 103 11.36 -9.46 -0.44
CA LEU A 103 10.77 -10.33 -1.43
C LEU A 103 11.77 -10.54 -2.56
N GLU A 104 11.99 -11.78 -2.97
CA GLU A 104 12.75 -12.09 -4.18
C GLU A 104 11.81 -12.57 -5.27
N TYR A 105 11.89 -11.95 -6.44
CA TYR A 105 11.11 -12.33 -7.62
C TYR A 105 12.01 -12.37 -8.85
N GLN A 106 12.20 -13.54 -9.44
CA GLN A 106 13.02 -13.72 -10.65
C GLN A 106 14.42 -13.09 -10.53
N LYS A 107 15.09 -13.30 -9.38
CA LYS A 107 16.39 -12.70 -9.00
C LYS A 107 16.37 -11.20 -8.73
N GLN A 108 15.25 -10.50 -8.94
CA GLN A 108 15.09 -9.13 -8.49
C GLN A 108 14.75 -9.13 -7.00
N LYS A 109 15.52 -8.39 -6.21
CA LYS A 109 15.21 -8.13 -4.81
C LYS A 109 14.29 -6.92 -4.68
N LEU A 110 13.24 -7.07 -3.86
CA LEU A 110 12.35 -6.00 -3.45
C LEU A 110 12.38 -5.86 -1.91
N VAL A 111 12.46 -4.63 -1.43
CA VAL A 111 12.38 -4.27 -0.02
C VAL A 111 11.06 -3.56 0.24
N LEU A 112 10.16 -4.21 0.98
CA LEU A 112 8.85 -3.70 1.35
C LEU A 112 8.92 -3.06 2.74
N PHE A 113 8.66 -1.77 2.81
CA PHE A 113 8.60 -1.03 4.06
C PHE A 113 7.63 0.13 3.92
N HIS A 114 6.75 0.37 4.92
CA HIS A 114 5.71 1.39 4.79
C HIS A 114 6.29 2.80 4.57
N TYR A 115 7.35 3.15 5.30
CA TYR A 115 7.96 4.47 5.20
C TYR A 115 9.02 4.52 4.09
N PRO A 116 9.20 5.67 3.42
CA PRO A 116 10.37 5.89 2.59
C PRO A 116 11.64 5.88 3.46
N ILE A 117 12.64 5.10 3.06
CA ILE A 117 13.96 5.08 3.70
C ILE A 117 15.06 5.43 2.71
N LEU A 118 16.08 6.15 3.19
CA LEU A 118 17.17 6.67 2.36
C LEU A 118 18.01 5.54 1.74
N GLU A 119 18.28 4.49 2.52
CA GLU A 119 19.01 3.30 2.07
C GLU A 119 18.30 2.05 2.59
N TRP A 120 18.43 0.96 1.82
CA TRP A 120 17.82 -0.33 2.13
C TRP A 120 18.75 -1.48 1.75
N GLN A 121 18.40 -2.69 2.17
CA GLN A 121 19.20 -3.87 1.87
C GLN A 121 19.29 -4.11 0.36
N GLY A 122 20.49 -3.96 -0.19
CA GLY A 122 20.74 -4.07 -1.63
C GLY A 122 20.62 -2.75 -2.40
N PHE A 123 20.61 -1.60 -1.73
CA PHE A 123 20.57 -0.26 -2.35
C PHE A 123 21.62 -0.08 -3.47
N PHE A 124 22.87 -0.49 -3.22
CA PHE A 124 23.96 -0.44 -4.21
C PHE A 124 24.00 -1.63 -5.19
N ARG A 125 23.04 -2.56 -5.09
CA ARG A 125 22.97 -3.82 -5.85
C ARG A 125 21.55 -4.03 -6.36
N ASP A 126 21.05 -3.02 -7.08
CA ASP A 126 19.79 -2.98 -7.84
C ASP A 126 18.47 -3.31 -7.13
N ALA A 127 18.45 -3.52 -5.81
CA ALA A 127 17.22 -3.79 -5.09
C ALA A 127 16.22 -2.63 -5.21
N ILE A 128 14.94 -2.97 -5.36
CA ILE A 128 13.84 -2.01 -5.47
C ILE A 128 13.21 -1.83 -4.09
N HIS A 129 13.10 -0.61 -3.60
CA HIS A 129 12.35 -0.30 -2.39
C HIS A 129 10.92 0.10 -2.75
N LEU A 130 9.94 -0.63 -2.21
CA LEU A 130 8.53 -0.26 -2.28
C LEU A 130 8.08 0.35 -0.96
N TYR A 131 7.38 1.48 -1.04
CA TYR A 131 6.89 2.22 0.13
C TYR A 131 5.53 2.87 -0.11
N GLY A 132 4.91 3.33 0.97
CA GLY A 132 3.66 4.10 0.98
C GLY A 132 3.83 5.41 1.72
N HIS A 133 2.90 5.73 2.62
CA HIS A 133 2.94 6.81 3.61
C HIS A 133 2.91 8.25 3.05
N VAL A 134 3.57 8.48 1.91
CA VAL A 134 3.71 9.79 1.31
C VAL A 134 2.61 10.01 0.29
N HIS A 135 1.60 10.77 0.71
CA HIS A 135 0.47 11.14 -0.13
C HIS A 135 0.83 12.28 -1.07
N ASN A 136 0.53 12.12 -2.37
CA ASN A 136 0.85 13.10 -3.40
C ASN A 136 -0.24 14.19 -3.52
N SER A 137 -0.47 14.94 -2.44
CA SER A 137 -1.50 15.99 -2.40
C SER A 137 -1.08 17.29 -3.09
N GLY A 138 0.19 17.45 -3.45
CA GLY A 138 0.73 18.71 -3.99
C GLY A 138 0.76 19.88 -2.98
N LYS A 139 0.29 19.68 -1.74
CA LYS A 139 0.20 20.73 -0.70
C LYS A 139 1.53 21.02 -0.04
N ASP A 140 2.45 20.07 -0.09
CA ASP A 140 3.82 20.25 0.36
C ASP A 140 4.74 20.44 -0.86
N PRO A 141 5.15 21.68 -1.17
CA PRO A 141 5.98 21.97 -2.33
C PRO A 141 7.39 21.38 -2.23
N GLU A 142 7.86 21.06 -1.02
CA GLU A 142 9.19 20.49 -0.79
C GLU A 142 9.17 18.94 -0.79
N GLN A 143 7.99 18.32 -0.82
CA GLN A 143 7.85 16.86 -0.87
C GLN A 143 8.61 16.26 -2.04
N PHE A 144 8.48 16.85 -3.23
CA PHE A 144 9.18 16.37 -4.42
C PHE A 144 10.70 16.37 -4.23
N LYS A 145 11.26 17.44 -3.65
CA LYS A 145 12.71 17.53 -3.41
C LYS A 145 13.17 16.51 -2.38
N ARG A 146 12.40 16.27 -1.32
CA ARG A 146 12.71 15.25 -0.29
C ARG A 146 12.71 13.85 -0.88
N LEU A 147 11.74 13.52 -1.75
CA LEU A 147 11.64 12.23 -2.40
C LEU A 147 12.67 12.01 -3.51
N ALA A 148 13.10 13.07 -4.20
CA ALA A 148 14.08 12.99 -5.28
C ALA A 148 15.42 12.37 -4.83
N VAL A 149 15.76 12.49 -3.54
CA VAL A 149 16.97 11.92 -2.94
C VAL A 149 16.96 10.38 -2.95
N LEU A 150 15.77 9.75 -2.94
CA LEU A 150 15.63 8.29 -2.86
C LEU A 150 16.01 7.58 -4.17
N GLY A 151 16.02 8.31 -5.29
CA GLY A 151 16.31 7.78 -6.61
C GLY A 151 15.19 6.90 -7.21
N PRO A 152 15.39 6.42 -8.45
CA PRO A 152 14.32 5.78 -9.24
C PRO A 152 13.91 4.39 -8.76
N ARG A 153 14.70 3.76 -7.89
CA ARG A 153 14.41 2.43 -7.34
C ARG A 153 13.61 2.45 -6.04
N ALA A 154 13.32 3.64 -5.51
CA ALA A 154 12.32 3.81 -4.45
C ALA A 154 10.98 4.16 -5.10
N ILE A 155 10.02 3.23 -5.06
CA ILE A 155 8.73 3.37 -5.73
C ILE A 155 7.63 3.44 -4.68
N ASN A 156 6.89 4.56 -4.72
CA ASN A 156 5.67 4.72 -3.94
C ASN A 156 4.55 3.86 -4.56
N VAL A 157 3.93 3.00 -3.75
CA VAL A 157 2.82 2.12 -4.14
C VAL A 157 1.48 2.54 -3.51
N GLY A 158 1.43 3.73 -2.92
CA GLY A 158 0.22 4.35 -2.40
C GLY A 158 -0.87 4.51 -3.45
N VAL A 159 -2.13 4.36 -3.03
CA VAL A 159 -3.28 4.51 -3.93
C VAL A 159 -3.33 5.87 -4.64
N ASP A 160 -2.84 6.93 -3.99
CA ASP A 160 -2.85 8.29 -4.53
C ASP A 160 -1.89 8.48 -5.72
N VAL A 161 -0.90 7.61 -5.89
CA VAL A 161 0.06 7.66 -7.01
C VAL A 161 -0.19 6.59 -8.08
N ASN A 162 -1.18 5.72 -7.85
CA ASN A 162 -1.51 4.58 -8.70
C ASN A 162 -2.99 4.59 -9.13
N ASP A 163 -3.58 5.79 -9.25
CA ASP A 163 -4.97 5.99 -9.69
C ASP A 163 -6.01 5.17 -8.89
N PHE A 164 -5.71 4.90 -7.61
CA PHE A 164 -6.52 4.07 -6.71
C PHE A 164 -6.67 2.61 -7.15
N PHE A 165 -5.67 2.06 -7.85
CA PHE A 165 -5.58 0.64 -8.22
C PHE A 165 -4.36 -0.05 -7.59
N PRO A 166 -4.42 -1.38 -7.38
CA PRO A 166 -3.22 -2.17 -7.10
C PRO A 166 -2.22 -2.10 -8.27
N ILE A 167 -0.92 -2.07 -7.97
CA ILE A 167 0.15 -2.10 -8.96
C ILE A 167 0.77 -3.49 -9.03
N SER A 168 0.87 -4.07 -10.24
CA SER A 168 1.48 -5.39 -10.43
C SER A 168 3.01 -5.34 -10.35
N ILE A 169 3.62 -6.46 -9.99
CA ILE A 169 5.08 -6.60 -10.01
C ILE A 169 5.69 -6.29 -11.39
N LYS A 170 4.99 -6.59 -12.49
CA LYS A 170 5.44 -6.23 -13.85
C LYS A 170 5.48 -4.71 -14.07
N GLN A 171 4.55 -3.95 -13.49
CA GLN A 171 4.58 -2.49 -13.55
C GLN A 171 5.72 -1.93 -12.69
N ILE A 172 5.94 -2.49 -11.50
CA ILE A 172 7.07 -2.13 -10.62
C ILE A 172 8.41 -2.31 -11.36
N LEU A 173 8.64 -3.48 -11.96
CA LEU A 173 9.86 -3.76 -12.70
C LEU A 173 10.06 -2.82 -13.90
N ARG A 174 8.98 -2.41 -14.58
CA ARG A 174 9.07 -1.43 -15.66
C ARG A 174 9.45 -0.04 -15.15
N LYS A 175 8.83 0.43 -14.05
CA LYS A 175 9.14 1.71 -13.42
C LYS A 175 10.58 1.79 -12.90
N ALA A 176 11.11 0.69 -12.36
CA ALA A 176 12.48 0.66 -11.84
C ALA A 176 13.57 0.69 -12.93
N ASN A 177 13.20 0.41 -14.19
CA ASN A 177 14.10 0.34 -15.34
C ASN A 177 13.89 1.47 -16.36
N SER A 178 12.98 2.41 -16.10
CA SER A 178 12.76 3.63 -16.90
C SER A 178 13.61 4.78 -16.39
#